data_AF-A0A812QH49-F1
#
_entry.id   AF-A0A812QH49-F1
#
_cell.length_a   1.000
_cell.length_b   1.000
_cell.length_c   1.000
_cell.angle_alpha   90.00
_cell.angle_beta   90.00
_cell.angle_gamma   90.00
#
_symmetry.space_group_name_H-M   'P 1'
#
loop_
_entity.id
_entity.type
_entity.pdbx_description
1 polymer ?
#
loop_
_entity_poly.entity_id
_entity_poly.type
_entity_poly.pdbx_seq_one_letter_code
_entity_poly.pdbx_strand_id
1 'polypeptide(L)'
;MFGIRRDPSRIWSLEVCQADMFAGHAFGDSAFAPNPMGVPVLAGTPTVAAASVLQYPYIQSMLPGPSDAHSFQAPQPPPQDDEKDVKQSIKELQVRFKLDDRIVRDLAGQMKKRRDTSQEDMQALWEILGGARNPAGLLRVKIREMEDGKFRGTLTPDKDVEELAKKFNLDTQAAAKLAEVLSRRDDRKKDLRQIQKHLQLSNRPSSLVMLMLKDMRNGLPIRDPEYPPAVGSLAHKRGMKGQRSRSRTKRRRASSSSSPPLRSPVRSCGAGPDPKKVATARGPRPQTLLERFG
;
A
#
# COMPACT_ATOMS: atom_id res chain seq x y z
N MET A 1 49.31 1.70 -13.63
CA MET A 1 48.90 1.46 -12.22
C MET A 1 48.35 2.75 -11.64
N PHE A 2 47.03 2.91 -11.57
CA PHE A 2 46.40 3.99 -10.80
C PHE A 2 45.25 3.37 -9.99
N GLY A 3 45.50 3.16 -8.70
CA GLY A 3 44.55 2.61 -7.75
C GLY A 3 43.74 3.74 -7.11
N ILE A 4 42.47 3.87 -7.51
CA ILE A 4 41.50 4.75 -6.85
C ILE A 4 40.93 3.97 -5.65
N ARG A 5 41.43 4.25 -4.45
CA ARG A 5 40.78 3.86 -3.19
C ARG A 5 39.49 4.69 -3.06
N ARG A 6 38.34 4.01 -3.06
CA ARG A 6 37.06 4.62 -2.67
C ARG A 6 36.83 4.35 -1.18
N ASP A 7 36.85 5.41 -0.38
CA ASP A 7 36.42 5.41 1.01
C ASP A 7 34.90 5.17 1.11
N PRO A 8 34.42 4.17 1.85
CA PRO A 8 32.98 3.92 2.06
C PRO A 8 32.34 4.81 3.14
N SER A 9 33.09 5.71 3.79
CA SER A 9 32.65 6.39 5.03
C SER A 9 32.07 7.80 4.85
N ARG A 10 31.80 8.26 3.61
CA ARG A 10 31.37 9.64 3.32
C ARG A 10 30.06 9.80 2.53
N ILE A 11 29.11 8.85 2.61
CA ILE A 11 27.83 8.91 1.84
C ILE A 11 26.57 9.05 2.73
N TRP A 12 26.69 9.51 3.97
CA TRP A 12 25.49 9.82 4.81
C TRP A 12 25.49 11.24 5.37
N SER A 13 25.87 12.20 4.53
CA SER A 13 25.51 13.61 4.71
C SER A 13 24.86 14.12 3.43
N LEU A 14 23.67 13.59 3.13
CA LEU A 14 22.66 14.39 2.45
C LEU A 14 21.66 14.83 3.51
N GLU A 15 21.86 16.04 3.98
CA GLU A 15 20.83 17.07 3.97
C GLU A 15 19.40 16.55 3.81
N VAL A 16 18.79 16.25 4.96
CA VAL A 16 17.36 16.37 5.12
C VAL A 16 17.06 17.87 5.09
N CYS A 17 16.94 18.44 3.89
CA CYS A 17 16.16 19.64 3.66
C CYS A 17 14.68 19.27 3.81
N GLN A 18 14.27 19.12 5.07
CA GLN A 18 12.87 19.16 5.47
C GLN A 18 12.59 20.60 5.92
N ALA A 19 12.46 21.48 4.93
CA ALA A 19 11.96 22.82 5.10
C ALA A 19 10.58 22.90 4.42
N ASP A 20 9.59 23.32 5.21
CA ASP A 20 8.37 24.01 4.79
C ASP A 20 7.36 23.33 3.86
N MET A 21 6.62 22.33 4.37
CA MET A 21 5.25 22.05 3.90
C MET A 21 4.28 21.66 5.03
N PHE A 22 4.40 22.27 6.20
CA PHE A 22 3.24 22.51 7.08
C PHE A 22 2.89 24.01 6.98
N ALA A 23 2.55 24.45 5.76
CA ALA A 23 1.76 25.65 5.60
C ALA A 23 0.42 25.39 6.28
N GLY A 24 0.15 26.16 7.32
CA GLY A 24 -1.07 26.10 8.09
C GLY A 24 -2.28 26.10 7.16
N HIS A 25 -3.09 25.06 7.29
CA HIS A 25 -4.52 25.31 7.26
C HIS A 25 -4.81 26.19 8.47
N ALA A 26 -4.77 27.50 8.22
CA ALA A 26 -5.65 28.43 8.87
C ALA A 26 -7.02 27.76 8.90
N PHE A 27 -7.42 27.35 10.10
CA PHE A 27 -8.83 27.20 10.41
C PHE A 27 -9.43 28.56 10.10
N GLY A 28 -9.98 28.67 8.89
CA GLY A 28 -10.77 29.82 8.51
C GLY A 28 -11.85 29.98 9.55
N ASP A 29 -12.00 31.23 10.00
CA ASP A 29 -13.17 31.78 10.64
C ASP A 29 -14.45 31.12 10.11
N SER A 30 -14.87 30.06 10.79
CA SER A 30 -16.28 29.71 10.80
C SER A 30 -16.89 30.71 11.76
N ALA A 31 -17.47 31.74 11.17
CA ALA A 31 -18.32 32.70 11.84
C ALA A 31 -19.20 31.93 12.83
N PHE A 32 -18.96 32.21 14.10
CA PHE A 32 -19.78 31.82 15.22
C PHE A 32 -21.13 32.52 14.98
N ALA A 33 -22.04 31.83 14.27
CA ALA A 33 -23.41 32.25 14.20
C ALA A 33 -24.00 32.11 15.61
N PRO A 34 -24.56 33.18 16.20
CA PRO A 34 -25.26 33.05 17.47
C PRO A 34 -26.49 32.17 17.25
N ASN A 35 -26.48 30.96 17.82
CA ASN A 35 -27.68 30.13 17.88
C ASN A 35 -28.77 30.91 18.63
N PRO A 36 -29.95 31.14 18.02
CA PRO A 36 -31.05 31.78 18.71
C PRO A 36 -31.60 30.84 19.79
N MET A 37 -31.76 31.43 20.96
CA MET A 37 -32.57 30.97 22.09
C MET A 37 -33.91 30.38 21.60
N GLY A 38 -34.27 29.20 22.11
CA GLY A 38 -35.58 28.61 21.84
C GLY A 38 -35.77 27.20 22.42
N VAL A 39 -36.10 27.15 23.72
CA VAL A 39 -36.98 26.20 24.47
C VAL A 39 -37.80 25.14 23.69
N PRO A 40 -38.29 24.03 24.29
CA PRO A 40 -38.53 23.80 25.72
C PRO A 40 -38.14 22.41 26.29
N VAL A 41 -38.11 22.40 27.62
CA VAL A 41 -38.26 21.26 28.52
C VAL A 41 -39.46 20.40 28.14
N LEU A 42 -39.26 19.09 27.99
CA LEU A 42 -40.33 18.10 28.05
C LEU A 42 -39.96 17.01 29.04
N ALA A 43 -40.55 17.15 30.23
CA ALA A 43 -40.64 16.11 31.23
C ALA A 43 -41.47 14.95 30.70
N GLY A 44 -41.01 13.72 30.96
CA GLY A 44 -41.76 12.52 30.59
C GLY A 44 -40.99 11.24 30.89
N THR A 45 -40.98 10.83 32.16
CA THR A 45 -40.90 9.40 32.50
C THR A 45 -42.20 8.72 32.03
N PRO A 46 -42.16 7.45 31.57
CA PRO A 46 -42.55 6.32 32.42
C PRO A 46 -41.72 5.03 32.13
N THR A 47 -41.31 4.28 33.15
CA THR A 47 -42.00 3.09 33.69
C THR A 47 -41.63 1.76 33.00
N VAL A 48 -41.27 0.84 33.89
CA VAL A 48 -40.96 -0.59 33.81
C VAL A 48 -41.93 -1.43 32.94
N ALA A 49 -41.38 -2.36 32.15
CA ALA A 49 -42.01 -3.64 31.75
C ALA A 49 -40.87 -4.61 31.37
N ALA A 50 -40.51 -5.61 32.19
CA ALA A 50 -41.23 -6.86 32.46
C ALA A 50 -41.36 -7.79 31.23
N ALA A 51 -40.65 -8.93 31.34
CA ALA A 51 -40.97 -10.25 30.80
C ALA A 51 -41.12 -10.44 29.28
N SER A 52 -40.30 -11.35 28.72
CA SER A 52 -40.79 -12.46 27.89
C SER A 52 -39.68 -13.51 27.70
N VAL A 53 -39.75 -14.55 28.52
CA VAL A 53 -39.09 -15.84 28.32
C VAL A 53 -39.80 -16.52 27.15
N LEU A 54 -39.16 -16.62 26.00
CA LEU A 54 -39.60 -17.52 24.94
C LEU A 54 -38.86 -18.85 25.05
N GLN A 55 -39.60 -19.75 25.67
CA GLN A 55 -39.51 -21.19 25.72
C GLN A 55 -39.46 -21.76 24.29
N TYR A 56 -38.31 -22.30 23.86
CA TYR A 56 -38.22 -23.12 22.66
C TYR A 56 -38.40 -24.60 23.02
N PRO A 57 -39.42 -25.29 22.47
CA PRO A 57 -39.55 -26.73 22.63
C PRO A 57 -38.54 -27.46 21.72
N TYR A 58 -37.60 -28.11 22.37
CA TYR A 58 -37.25 -29.52 22.19
C TYR A 58 -37.59 -30.13 20.80
N ILE A 59 -36.61 -30.14 19.88
CA ILE A 59 -36.58 -31.14 18.80
C ILE A 59 -35.74 -32.32 19.29
N GLN A 60 -36.47 -33.32 19.77
CA GLN A 60 -35.97 -34.62 20.17
C GLN A 60 -35.61 -35.44 18.94
N SER A 61 -34.52 -36.20 19.06
CA SER A 61 -34.27 -37.51 18.44
C SER A 61 -34.14 -37.58 16.91
N MET A 62 -32.93 -37.93 16.43
CA MET A 62 -32.66 -39.24 15.80
C MET A 62 -31.13 -39.52 15.75
N LEU A 63 -30.73 -40.38 16.69
CA LEU A 63 -29.72 -41.45 16.72
C LEU A 63 -28.29 -41.34 16.08
N PRO A 64 -27.33 -42.06 16.69
CA PRO A 64 -25.89 -41.85 16.59
C PRO A 64 -25.20 -42.78 15.58
N GLY A 65 -24.19 -42.26 14.90
CA GLY A 65 -23.14 -43.06 14.27
C GLY A 65 -21.97 -43.27 15.24
N PRO A 66 -21.39 -44.47 15.32
CA PRO A 66 -20.27 -44.74 16.22
C PRO A 66 -18.94 -44.30 15.59
N SER A 67 -18.00 -43.93 16.48
CA SER A 67 -16.55 -44.02 16.24
C SER A 67 -15.82 -42.81 15.63
N ASP A 68 -16.05 -41.61 16.16
CA ASP A 68 -14.94 -40.66 16.33
C ASP A 68 -15.03 -40.07 17.73
N ALA A 69 -14.35 -40.74 18.67
CA ALA A 69 -14.10 -40.22 20.01
C ALA A 69 -13.17 -39.00 19.89
N HIS A 70 -13.71 -37.88 19.40
CA HIS A 70 -13.13 -36.57 19.64
C HIS A 70 -13.28 -36.31 21.13
N SER A 71 -12.26 -36.72 21.88
CA SER A 71 -12.01 -36.31 23.25
C SER A 71 -12.37 -34.83 23.35
N PHE A 72 -13.44 -34.51 24.07
CA PHE A 72 -13.71 -33.16 24.54
C PHE A 72 -12.54 -32.81 25.47
N GLN A 73 -11.45 -32.32 24.86
CA GLN A 73 -10.29 -31.84 25.57
C GLN A 73 -10.78 -30.62 26.33
N ALA A 74 -10.90 -30.78 27.66
CA ALA A 74 -11.22 -29.67 28.54
C ALA A 74 -10.36 -28.46 28.14
N PRO A 75 -10.94 -27.26 28.02
CA PRO A 75 -10.23 -26.07 27.58
C PRO A 75 -8.96 -25.94 28.41
N GLN A 76 -7.82 -26.19 27.76
CA GLN A 76 -6.52 -26.12 28.40
C GLN A 76 -6.37 -24.70 28.95
N PRO A 77 -5.96 -24.53 30.23
CA PRO A 77 -5.70 -23.21 30.77
C PRO A 77 -4.70 -22.51 29.84
N PRO A 78 -4.95 -21.23 29.47
CA PRO A 78 -4.11 -20.54 28.51
C PRO A 78 -2.66 -20.53 29.00
N PRO A 79 -1.68 -20.80 28.13
CA PRO A 79 -0.27 -20.83 28.48
C PRO A 79 0.12 -19.50 29.15
N GLN A 80 0.66 -19.57 30.36
CA GLN A 80 1.02 -18.38 31.15
C GLN A 80 2.42 -17.84 30.84
N ASP A 81 3.19 -18.54 30.01
CA ASP A 81 4.60 -18.24 29.81
C ASP A 81 4.81 -17.01 28.90
N ASP A 82 3.90 -16.74 27.96
CA ASP A 82 3.99 -15.62 27.02
C ASP A 82 4.00 -14.25 27.71
N GLU A 83 3.36 -14.10 28.87
CA GLU A 83 3.30 -12.80 29.58
C GLU A 83 4.66 -12.40 30.17
N LYS A 84 5.48 -13.36 30.59
CA LYS A 84 6.79 -13.09 31.18
C LYS A 84 7.75 -12.58 30.10
N ASP A 85 7.73 -13.20 28.93
CA ASP A 85 8.59 -12.83 27.81
C ASP A 85 8.26 -11.42 27.31
N VAL A 86 6.97 -11.09 27.17
CA VAL A 86 6.54 -9.74 26.78
C VAL A 86 6.97 -8.69 27.80
N LYS A 87 6.84 -8.97 29.11
CA LYS A 87 7.31 -8.05 30.17
C LYS A 87 8.82 -7.82 30.10
N GLN A 88 9.58 -8.86 29.79
CA GLN A 88 11.03 -8.76 29.65
C GLN A 88 11.41 -7.90 28.43
N SER A 89 10.79 -8.11 27.27
CA SER A 89 11.02 -7.29 26.08
C SER A 89 10.65 -5.81 26.30
N ILE A 90 9.56 -5.54 27.04
CA ILE A 90 9.18 -4.17 27.40
C ILE A 90 10.24 -3.50 28.28
N LYS A 91 10.82 -4.22 29.25
CA LYS A 91 11.89 -3.70 30.10
C LYS A 91 13.16 -3.41 29.30
N GLU A 92 13.51 -4.29 28.36
CA GLU A 92 14.66 -4.07 27.47
C GLU A 92 14.45 -2.83 26.60
N LEU A 93 13.24 -2.65 26.06
CA LEU A 93 12.85 -1.48 25.28
C LEU A 93 12.88 -0.20 26.14
N GLN A 94 12.46 -0.27 27.39
CA GLN A 94 12.58 0.83 28.36
C GLN A 94 14.03 1.25 28.59
N VAL A 95 14.92 0.29 28.87
CA VAL A 95 16.34 0.57 29.14
C VAL A 95 17.04 1.10 27.88
N ARG A 96 16.76 0.52 26.71
CA ARG A 96 17.39 0.88 25.44
C ARG A 96 17.08 2.31 25.00
N PHE A 97 15.81 2.72 25.11
CA PHE A 97 15.34 4.03 24.63
C PHE A 97 15.09 5.04 25.74
N LYS A 98 15.40 4.70 27.01
CA LYS A 98 15.20 5.52 28.21
C LYS A 98 13.77 6.06 28.33
N LEU A 99 12.81 5.16 28.28
CA LEU A 99 11.39 5.50 28.30
C LEU A 99 10.88 5.74 29.72
N ASP A 100 9.96 6.69 29.87
CA ASP A 100 9.28 6.94 31.13
C ASP A 100 8.41 5.75 31.56
N ASP A 101 8.40 5.47 32.87
CA ASP A 101 7.59 4.39 33.46
C ASP A 101 6.09 4.51 33.13
N ARG A 102 5.60 5.74 32.92
CA ARG A 102 4.20 5.98 32.52
C ARG A 102 3.91 5.37 31.15
N ILE A 103 4.77 5.63 30.16
CA ILE A 103 4.61 5.12 28.79
C ILE A 103 4.73 3.59 28.78
N VAL A 104 5.67 3.06 29.58
CA VAL A 104 5.88 1.61 29.73
C VAL A 104 4.65 0.93 30.33
N ARG A 105 4.00 1.54 31.32
CA ARG A 105 2.75 1.04 31.90
C ARG A 105 1.61 1.02 30.88
N ASP A 106 1.48 2.07 30.07
CA ASP A 106 0.47 2.16 29.02
C ASP A 106 0.71 1.10 27.93
N LEU A 107 1.96 0.92 27.51
CA LEU A 107 2.35 -0.13 26.56
C LEU A 107 2.04 -1.53 27.10
N ALA A 108 2.40 -1.81 28.36
CA ALA A 108 2.09 -3.09 29.00
C ALA A 108 0.57 -3.33 29.08
N GLY A 109 -0.22 -2.27 29.30
CA GLY A 109 -1.68 -2.33 29.24
C GLY A 109 -2.20 -2.72 27.86
N GLN A 110 -1.64 -2.17 26.79
CA GLN A 110 -2.04 -2.50 25.42
C GLN A 110 -1.61 -3.91 24.99
N MET A 111 -0.41 -4.36 25.37
CA MET A 111 0.04 -5.73 25.09
C MET A 111 -0.82 -6.78 25.77
N LYS A 112 -1.35 -6.49 26.96
CA LYS A 112 -2.31 -7.38 27.65
C LYS A 112 -3.65 -7.51 26.93
N LYS A 113 -4.09 -6.46 26.21
CA LYS A 113 -5.33 -6.47 25.42
C LYS A 113 -5.16 -7.25 24.11
N ARG A 114 -3.96 -7.23 23.53
CA ARG A 114 -3.62 -7.83 22.22
C ARG A 114 -2.68 -9.04 22.37
N ARG A 115 -3.10 -10.06 23.13
CA ARG A 115 -2.24 -11.23 23.41
C ARG A 115 -1.83 -11.98 22.15
N ASP A 116 -2.67 -11.94 21.11
CA ASP A 116 -2.44 -12.72 19.88
C ASP A 116 -1.33 -12.13 19.00
N THR A 117 -1.09 -10.80 19.08
CA THR A 117 -0.13 -10.09 18.22
C THR A 117 1.00 -9.42 19.01
N SER A 118 1.14 -9.72 20.31
CA SER A 118 2.08 -8.99 21.18
C SER A 118 3.55 -9.14 20.77
N GLN A 119 3.94 -10.31 20.26
CA GLN A 119 5.31 -10.56 19.81
C GLN A 119 5.65 -9.80 18.53
N GLU A 120 4.77 -9.83 17.53
CA GLU A 120 4.92 -9.10 16.27
C GLU A 120 4.95 -7.59 16.53
N ASP A 121 4.01 -7.10 17.35
CA ASP A 121 3.93 -5.70 17.72
C ASP A 121 5.22 -5.22 18.42
N MET A 122 5.84 -6.06 19.25
CA MET A 122 7.12 -5.76 19.92
C MET A 122 8.27 -5.63 18.91
N GLN A 123 8.34 -6.52 17.92
CA GLN A 123 9.35 -6.48 16.88
C GLN A 123 9.22 -5.21 16.03
N ALA A 124 8.01 -4.83 15.59
CA ALA A 124 7.82 -3.56 14.88
C ALA A 124 8.18 -2.34 15.71
N LEU A 125 7.80 -2.32 16.99
CA LEU A 125 8.16 -1.20 17.87
C LEU A 125 9.67 -1.05 17.95
N TRP A 126 10.43 -2.15 18.02
CA TRP A 126 11.88 -2.11 18.03
C TRP A 126 12.46 -1.48 16.76
N GLU A 127 11.96 -1.89 15.59
CA GLU A 127 12.41 -1.36 14.30
C GLU A 127 12.05 0.13 14.12
N ILE A 128 10.80 0.49 14.45
CA ILE A 128 10.28 1.86 14.31
C ILE A 128 11.02 2.83 15.25
N LEU A 129 11.28 2.42 16.50
CA LEU A 129 11.97 3.26 17.48
C LEU A 129 13.47 3.37 17.20
N GLY A 130 14.09 2.35 16.60
CA GLY A 130 15.50 2.38 16.20
C GLY A 130 15.85 3.48 15.20
N GLY A 131 14.90 3.89 14.36
CA GLY A 131 15.08 4.97 13.38
C GLY A 131 14.61 6.36 13.83
N ALA A 132 14.00 6.49 15.00
CA ALA A 132 13.31 7.71 15.40
C ALA A 132 14.25 8.71 16.11
N ARG A 133 14.14 10.01 15.79
CA ARG A 133 14.86 11.09 16.50
C ARG A 133 14.39 11.26 17.96
N ASN A 134 13.10 11.00 18.22
CA ASN A 134 12.50 11.04 19.54
C ASN A 134 11.66 9.77 19.78
N PRO A 135 12.23 8.70 20.37
CA PRO A 135 11.54 7.42 20.52
C PRO A 135 10.36 7.50 21.49
N ALA A 136 10.46 8.24 22.60
CA ALA A 136 9.39 8.33 23.59
C ALA A 136 8.12 8.98 23.04
N GLY A 137 8.26 10.07 22.28
CA GLY A 137 7.14 10.73 21.63
C GLY A 137 6.46 9.85 20.58
N LEU A 138 7.27 9.16 19.75
CA LEU A 138 6.76 8.26 18.72
C LEU A 138 6.04 7.05 19.32
N LEU A 139 6.56 6.48 20.41
CA LEU A 139 5.94 5.35 21.09
C LEU A 139 4.52 5.69 21.58
N ARG A 140 4.30 6.89 22.14
CA ARG A 140 2.94 7.31 22.54
C ARG A 140 1.95 7.35 21.38
N VAL A 141 2.40 7.78 20.21
CA VAL A 141 1.57 7.75 18.99
C VAL A 141 1.25 6.31 18.61
N LYS A 142 2.22 5.39 18.70
CA LYS A 142 1.99 3.97 18.42
C LYS A 142 1.08 3.29 19.43
N ILE A 143 1.19 3.62 20.72
CA ILE A 143 0.25 3.16 21.74
C ILE A 143 -1.18 3.62 21.37
N ARG A 144 -1.39 4.89 21.00
CA ARG A 144 -2.70 5.39 20.52
C ARG A 144 -3.22 4.63 19.30
N GLU A 145 -2.37 4.38 18.30
CA GLU A 145 -2.74 3.55 17.15
C GLU A 145 -3.12 2.11 17.57
N MET A 146 -2.51 1.57 18.63
CA MET A 146 -2.88 0.27 19.20
C MET A 146 -4.25 0.33 19.88
N GLU A 147 -4.58 1.40 20.59
CA GLU A 147 -5.92 1.55 21.21
C GLU A 147 -7.00 1.67 20.13
N ASP A 148 -6.70 2.38 19.04
CA ASP A 148 -7.57 2.56 17.88
C ASP A 148 -7.75 1.29 17.02
N GLY A 149 -6.99 0.22 17.27
CA GLY A 149 -7.02 -0.96 16.39
C GLY A 149 -6.27 -0.77 15.06
N LYS A 150 -5.58 0.37 14.86
CA LYS A 150 -4.93 0.73 13.58
C LYS A 150 -3.48 0.27 13.48
N PHE A 151 -2.83 0.02 14.62
CA PHE A 151 -1.46 -0.43 14.63
C PHE A 151 -1.34 -1.83 14.01
N ARG A 152 -0.56 -1.93 12.93
CA ARG A 152 -0.16 -3.18 12.29
C ARG A 152 1.32 -3.40 12.56
N GLY A 153 1.63 -4.37 13.42
CA GLY A 153 2.95 -4.72 13.96
C GLY A 153 4.02 -5.12 12.96
N THR A 154 3.85 -4.84 11.67
CA THR A 154 4.93 -4.68 10.69
C THR A 154 4.33 -3.99 9.46
N LEU A 155 5.05 -3.02 8.88
CA LEU A 155 4.70 -2.41 7.60
C LEU A 155 5.01 -3.32 6.40
N THR A 156 5.28 -4.62 6.65
CA THR A 156 5.52 -5.58 5.58
C THR A 156 4.28 -5.59 4.69
N PRO A 157 4.43 -5.20 3.41
CA PRO A 157 3.32 -5.27 2.48
C PRO A 157 2.83 -6.73 2.44
N ASP A 158 1.53 -6.93 2.21
CA ASP A 158 1.02 -8.26 1.93
C ASP A 158 1.90 -8.96 0.87
N LYS A 159 2.12 -10.27 0.99
CA LYS A 159 2.96 -11.04 0.04
C LYS A 159 2.58 -10.76 -1.42
N ASP A 160 1.28 -10.68 -1.70
CA ASP A 160 0.74 -10.33 -3.03
C ASP A 160 1.14 -8.91 -3.50
N VAL A 161 1.16 -7.93 -2.58
CA VAL A 161 1.58 -6.54 -2.85
C VAL A 161 3.09 -6.48 -3.05
N GLU A 162 3.87 -7.23 -2.29
CA GLU A 162 5.32 -7.35 -2.51
C GLU A 162 5.65 -7.96 -3.87
N GLU A 163 4.93 -9.00 -4.28
CA GLU A 163 5.10 -9.61 -5.60
C GLU A 163 4.80 -8.61 -6.72
N LEU A 164 3.74 -7.80 -6.58
CA LEU A 164 3.46 -6.72 -7.52
C LEU A 164 4.55 -5.66 -7.50
N ALA A 165 5.05 -5.28 -6.31
CA ALA A 165 6.11 -4.29 -6.18
C ALA A 165 7.40 -4.76 -6.88
N LYS A 166 7.80 -6.02 -6.68
CA LYS A 166 8.95 -6.63 -7.35
C LYS A 166 8.73 -6.76 -8.86
N LYS A 167 7.53 -7.18 -9.30
CA LYS A 167 7.21 -7.41 -10.72
C LYS A 167 7.18 -6.12 -11.55
N PHE A 168 6.70 -5.02 -10.98
CA PHE A 168 6.55 -3.74 -11.68
C PHE A 168 7.56 -2.68 -11.22
N ASN A 169 8.48 -3.01 -10.32
CA ASN A 169 9.40 -2.07 -9.66
C ASN A 169 8.63 -0.89 -9.04
N LEU A 170 7.62 -1.17 -8.21
CA LEU A 170 6.91 -0.13 -7.46
C LEU A 170 7.82 0.44 -6.38
N ASP A 171 7.75 1.75 -6.18
CA ASP A 171 8.45 2.41 -5.08
C ASP A 171 7.93 1.88 -3.74
N THR A 172 8.82 1.76 -2.75
CA THR A 172 8.48 1.26 -1.41
C THR A 172 7.32 2.05 -0.78
N GLN A 173 7.27 3.36 -1.00
CA GLN A 173 6.17 4.21 -0.51
C GLN A 173 4.83 3.91 -1.20
N ALA A 174 4.84 3.63 -2.50
CA ALA A 174 3.62 3.29 -3.25
C ALA A 174 3.11 1.91 -2.81
N ALA A 175 4.00 0.94 -2.60
CA ALA A 175 3.65 -0.38 -2.09
C ALA A 175 3.05 -0.33 -0.68
N ALA A 176 3.65 0.44 0.24
CA ALA A 176 3.14 0.62 1.59
C ALA A 176 1.74 1.25 1.62
N LYS A 177 1.52 2.33 0.84
CA LYS A 177 0.21 2.97 0.73
C LYS A 177 -0.83 2.06 0.07
N LEU A 178 -0.40 1.23 -0.89
CA LEU A 178 -1.28 0.25 -1.52
C LEU A 178 -1.73 -0.83 -0.52
N ALA A 179 -0.81 -1.37 0.28
CA ALA A 179 -1.15 -2.31 1.35
C ALA A 179 -2.13 -1.68 2.37
N GLU A 180 -1.91 -0.42 2.76
CA GLU A 180 -2.79 0.30 3.67
C GLU A 180 -4.22 0.42 3.11
N VAL A 181 -4.38 0.85 1.86
CA VAL A 181 -5.69 1.06 1.25
C VAL A 181 -6.41 -0.27 1.00
N LEU A 182 -5.70 -1.30 0.54
CA LEU A 182 -6.28 -2.64 0.34
C LEU A 182 -6.75 -3.28 1.64
N SER A 183 -6.11 -2.94 2.76
CA SER A 183 -6.48 -3.48 4.07
C SER A 183 -7.83 -2.97 4.61
N ARG A 184 -8.35 -1.87 4.03
CA ARG A 184 -9.64 -1.28 4.38
C ARG A 184 -10.80 -1.80 3.53
N ARG A 185 -10.53 -2.65 2.54
CA ARG A 185 -11.51 -3.16 1.58
C ARG A 185 -11.66 -4.68 1.69
N ASP A 186 -12.88 -5.15 1.48
CA ASP A 186 -13.18 -6.59 1.49
C ASP A 186 -12.72 -7.29 0.19
N ASP A 187 -12.77 -6.57 -0.95
CA ASP A 187 -12.50 -7.11 -2.29
C ASP A 187 -11.01 -7.10 -2.71
N ARG A 188 -10.09 -7.36 -1.76
CA ARG A 188 -8.63 -7.26 -1.96
C ARG A 188 -8.12 -7.97 -3.23
N LYS A 189 -8.55 -9.22 -3.46
CA LYS A 189 -8.09 -10.04 -4.60
C LYS A 189 -8.55 -9.49 -5.96
N LYS A 190 -9.74 -8.87 -6.02
CA LYS A 190 -10.27 -8.29 -7.26
C LYS A 190 -9.52 -7.00 -7.61
N ASP A 191 -9.34 -6.13 -6.62
CA ASP A 191 -8.60 -4.88 -6.78
C ASP A 191 -7.15 -5.13 -7.22
N LEU A 192 -6.45 -6.11 -6.62
CA LEU A 192 -5.09 -6.48 -7.03
C LEU A 192 -5.02 -6.92 -8.50
N ARG A 193 -6.00 -7.69 -8.98
CA ARG A 193 -6.07 -8.11 -10.39
C ARG A 193 -6.28 -6.91 -11.32
N GLN A 194 -7.15 -5.97 -10.94
CA GLN A 194 -7.43 -4.77 -11.73
C GLN A 194 -6.20 -3.84 -11.78
N ILE A 195 -5.57 -3.58 -10.64
CA ILE A 195 -4.31 -2.82 -10.55
C ILE A 195 -3.26 -3.47 -11.43
N GLN A 196 -3.12 -4.80 -11.38
CA GLN A 196 -2.17 -5.51 -12.22
C GLN A 196 -2.46 -5.34 -13.74
N LYS A 197 -3.72 -5.22 -14.17
CA LYS A 197 -4.05 -4.91 -15.58
C LYS A 197 -3.56 -3.51 -15.94
N HIS A 198 -3.84 -2.51 -15.12
CA HIS A 198 -3.39 -1.12 -15.31
C HIS A 198 -1.88 -0.99 -15.37
N LEU A 199 -1.18 -1.66 -14.45
CA LEU A 199 0.28 -1.63 -14.38
C LEU A 199 0.96 -2.25 -15.61
N GLN A 200 0.34 -3.23 -16.28
CA GLN A 200 0.89 -3.83 -17.49
C GLN A 200 0.87 -2.89 -18.70
N LEU A 201 -0.07 -1.94 -18.71
CA LEU A 201 -0.29 -1.00 -19.82
C LEU A 201 0.52 0.28 -19.65
N SER A 202 0.90 0.62 -18.42
CA SER A 202 1.63 1.84 -18.08
C SER A 202 3.15 1.67 -18.18
N ASN A 203 3.84 2.80 -18.40
CA ASN A 203 5.30 2.92 -18.31
C ASN A 203 5.77 3.54 -16.98
N ARG A 204 4.84 4.05 -16.15
CA ARG A 204 5.10 4.70 -14.86
C ARG A 204 4.18 4.10 -13.79
N PRO A 205 4.51 2.89 -13.31
CA PRO A 205 3.60 2.11 -12.46
C PRO A 205 3.36 2.78 -11.09
N SER A 206 4.40 3.32 -10.44
CA SER A 206 4.26 3.99 -9.13
C SER A 206 3.32 5.20 -9.18
N SER A 207 3.48 6.07 -10.17
CA SER A 207 2.62 7.27 -10.32
C SER A 207 1.17 6.89 -10.60
N LEU A 208 0.94 5.84 -11.40
CA LEU A 208 -0.40 5.37 -11.72
C LEU A 208 -1.11 4.79 -10.49
N VAL A 209 -0.41 3.98 -9.68
CA VAL A 209 -0.94 3.46 -8.42
C VAL A 209 -1.37 4.62 -7.53
N MET A 210 -0.55 5.67 -7.38
CA MET A 210 -0.89 6.83 -6.54
C MET A 210 -2.17 7.56 -6.98
N LEU A 211 -2.45 7.63 -8.29
CA LEU A 211 -3.72 8.18 -8.80
C LEU A 211 -4.90 7.27 -8.43
N MET A 212 -4.75 5.95 -8.62
CA MET A 212 -5.80 4.98 -8.31
C MET A 212 -6.09 4.88 -6.80
N LEU A 213 -5.08 5.06 -5.95
CA LEU A 213 -5.26 5.07 -4.50
C LEU A 213 -6.19 6.19 -4.03
N LYS A 214 -6.23 7.32 -4.75
CA LYS A 214 -7.18 8.40 -4.48
C LYS A 214 -8.62 7.92 -4.68
N ASP A 215 -8.87 7.23 -5.78
CA ASP A 215 -10.21 6.70 -6.11
C ASP A 215 -10.63 5.59 -5.15
N MET A 216 -9.71 4.69 -4.79
CA MET A 216 -9.96 3.62 -3.83
C MET A 216 -10.30 4.16 -2.43
N ARG A 217 -9.62 5.22 -1.98
CA ARG A 217 -9.90 5.89 -0.70
C ARG A 217 -11.28 6.55 -0.69
N ASN A 218 -11.76 7.02 -1.84
CA ASN A 218 -13.12 7.54 -2.01
C ASN A 218 -14.18 6.43 -2.10
N GLY A 219 -13.77 5.15 -2.02
CA GLY A 219 -14.68 4.01 -2.17
C GLY A 219 -15.06 3.70 -3.62
N LEU A 220 -14.46 4.37 -4.62
CA LEU A 220 -14.78 4.13 -6.03
C LEU A 220 -14.18 2.80 -6.50
N PRO A 221 -14.93 1.94 -7.21
CA PRO A 221 -14.38 0.73 -7.79
C PRO A 221 -13.34 1.08 -8.86
N ILE A 222 -12.32 0.25 -8.98
CA ILE A 222 -11.28 0.45 -9.99
C ILE A 222 -11.88 0.14 -11.36
N ARG A 223 -11.92 1.14 -12.24
CA ARG A 223 -12.40 1.00 -13.62
C ARG A 223 -11.46 0.09 -14.41
N ASP A 224 -11.97 -0.63 -15.40
CA ASP A 224 -11.09 -1.36 -16.33
C ASP A 224 -10.28 -0.37 -17.19
N PRO A 225 -9.05 -0.75 -17.62
CA PRO A 225 -8.23 0.13 -18.44
C PRO A 225 -8.79 0.26 -19.87
N GLU A 226 -9.20 1.46 -20.25
CA GLU A 226 -9.66 1.78 -21.60
C GLU A 226 -8.53 2.25 -22.54
N TYR A 227 -7.33 2.45 -22.01
CA TYR A 227 -6.21 3.02 -22.75
C TYR A 227 -5.41 1.94 -23.52
N PRO A 228 -4.96 2.25 -24.75
CA PRO A 228 -4.08 1.34 -25.48
C PRO A 228 -2.73 1.17 -24.76
N PRO A 229 -2.02 0.03 -24.95
CA PRO A 229 -0.72 -0.19 -24.32
C PRO A 229 0.28 0.92 -24.65
N ALA A 230 0.80 1.60 -23.63
CA ALA A 230 1.78 2.66 -23.83
C ALA A 230 3.05 2.10 -24.48
N VAL A 231 3.70 2.89 -25.35
CA VAL A 231 4.97 2.51 -25.96
C VAL A 231 6.01 2.25 -24.87
N GLY A 232 6.61 1.06 -24.89
CA GLY A 232 7.59 0.63 -23.89
C GLY A 232 7.02 -0.06 -22.64
N SER A 233 5.69 -0.11 -22.48
CA SER A 233 5.02 -0.91 -21.43
C SER A 233 5.35 -2.41 -21.54
N LEU A 234 5.08 -3.16 -20.47
CA LEU A 234 5.26 -4.62 -20.47
C LEU A 234 4.37 -5.29 -21.52
N ALA A 235 3.13 -4.83 -21.68
CA ALA A 235 2.22 -5.32 -22.71
C ALA A 235 2.76 -5.04 -24.12
N HIS A 236 3.25 -3.83 -24.38
CA HIS A 236 3.87 -3.48 -25.66
C HIS A 236 5.12 -4.34 -25.96
N LYS A 237 6.01 -4.52 -24.98
CA LYS A 237 7.19 -5.40 -25.11
C LYS A 237 6.82 -6.86 -25.39
N ARG A 238 5.74 -7.36 -24.80
CA ARG A 238 5.24 -8.73 -25.03
C ARG A 238 4.68 -8.91 -26.44
N GLY A 239 3.90 -7.93 -26.93
CA GLY A 239 3.39 -7.93 -28.31
C GLY A 239 4.50 -7.92 -29.37
N MET A 240 5.53 -7.10 -29.16
CA MET A 240 6.68 -6.98 -30.08
C MET A 240 7.51 -8.27 -30.17
N LYS A 241 7.71 -8.98 -29.05
CA LYS A 241 8.42 -10.28 -29.07
C LYS A 241 7.71 -11.32 -29.93
N GLY A 242 6.37 -11.36 -29.89
CA GLY A 242 5.57 -12.30 -30.69
C GLY A 242 5.62 -12.00 -32.20
N GLN A 243 5.68 -10.72 -32.59
CA GLN A 243 5.81 -10.37 -34.01
C GLN A 243 7.23 -10.65 -34.55
N ARG A 244 8.27 -10.41 -33.75
CA ARG A 244 9.66 -10.63 -34.17
C ARG A 244 10.02 -12.11 -34.34
N SER A 245 9.41 -13.02 -33.56
CA SER A 245 9.60 -14.46 -33.75
C SER A 245 8.92 -14.96 -35.03
N ARG A 246 7.70 -14.48 -35.33
CA ARG A 246 6.99 -14.83 -36.56
C ARG A 246 7.72 -14.39 -37.83
N SER A 247 8.36 -13.22 -37.84
CA SER A 247 9.13 -12.77 -39.00
C SER A 247 10.41 -13.59 -39.25
N ARG A 248 11.05 -14.12 -38.20
CA ARG A 248 12.24 -15.00 -38.34
C ARG A 248 11.90 -16.38 -38.90
N THR A 249 10.80 -17.00 -38.46
CA THR A 249 10.42 -18.35 -38.94
C THR A 249 9.95 -18.33 -40.39
N LYS A 250 9.30 -17.24 -40.83
CA LYS A 250 8.85 -17.09 -42.22
C LYS A 250 10.04 -17.01 -43.20
N ARG A 251 11.18 -16.42 -42.81
CA ARG A 251 12.39 -16.40 -43.64
C ARG A 251 13.04 -17.78 -43.81
N ARG A 252 12.98 -18.66 -42.80
CA ARG A 252 13.59 -19.99 -42.89
C ARG A 252 12.84 -20.96 -43.81
N ARG A 253 11.53 -20.79 -44.00
CA ARG A 253 10.75 -21.59 -44.96
C ARG A 253 10.85 -21.07 -46.40
N ALA A 254 11.12 -19.78 -46.59
CA ALA A 254 11.34 -19.21 -47.91
C ALA A 254 12.71 -19.58 -48.51
N SER A 255 13.69 -19.96 -47.69
CA SER A 255 15.02 -20.37 -48.13
C SER A 255 15.15 -21.86 -48.49
N SER A 256 14.11 -22.68 -48.25
CA SER A 256 14.11 -24.11 -48.62
C SER A 256 13.35 -24.42 -49.92
N SER A 257 12.65 -23.45 -50.51
CA SER A 257 12.12 -23.55 -51.87
C SER A 257 13.13 -22.94 -52.84
N SER A 258 14.15 -23.74 -53.17
CA SER A 258 15.02 -23.54 -54.32
C SER A 258 14.17 -23.55 -55.59
N SER A 259 13.71 -22.39 -56.00
CA SER A 259 13.35 -22.09 -57.39
C SER A 259 13.87 -20.68 -57.64
N PRO A 260 14.95 -20.52 -58.43
CA PRO A 260 15.56 -19.22 -58.67
C PRO A 260 14.57 -18.32 -59.41
N PRO A 261 14.26 -17.10 -58.91
CA PRO A 261 13.49 -16.15 -59.68
C PRO A 261 14.37 -15.67 -60.84
N LEU A 262 14.02 -16.12 -62.04
CA LEU A 262 14.54 -15.57 -63.28
C LEU A 262 14.20 -14.07 -63.34
N ARG A 263 15.24 -13.26 -63.58
CA ARG A 263 15.25 -12.06 -64.45
C ARG A 263 13.91 -11.31 -64.56
N SER A 264 13.78 -10.08 -64.07
CA SER A 264 14.16 -8.82 -64.77
C SER A 264 13.46 -7.63 -64.04
N PRO A 265 13.57 -6.37 -64.48
CA PRO A 265 14.74 -5.52 -64.61
C PRO A 265 14.59 -4.20 -63.80
N VAL A 266 15.74 -3.56 -63.57
CA VAL A 266 15.97 -2.10 -63.55
C VAL A 266 14.71 -1.22 -63.48
N ARG A 267 14.41 -0.67 -62.30
CA ARG A 267 13.72 0.63 -62.19
C ARG A 267 14.38 1.49 -61.12
N SER A 268 15.13 2.46 -61.61
CA SER A 268 15.00 3.87 -61.26
C SER A 268 15.07 4.21 -59.76
N CYS A 269 16.29 4.50 -59.34
CA CYS A 269 16.65 5.55 -58.38
C CYS A 269 15.65 6.71 -58.32
N GLY A 270 14.65 6.60 -57.44
CA GLY A 270 13.81 7.72 -57.01
C GLY A 270 14.43 8.38 -55.79
N ALA A 271 14.90 9.62 -55.98
CA ALA A 271 15.41 10.50 -54.95
C ALA A 271 14.44 10.60 -53.76
N GLY A 272 14.91 10.19 -52.58
CA GLY A 272 14.21 10.41 -51.32
C GLY A 272 14.48 11.83 -50.79
N PRO A 273 13.47 12.51 -50.22
CA PRO A 273 13.58 13.90 -49.77
C PRO A 273 14.48 14.06 -48.53
N ASP A 274 15.21 15.17 -48.51
CA ASP A 274 16.19 15.57 -47.50
C ASP A 274 15.65 15.61 -46.05
N PRO A 275 16.35 15.00 -45.07
CA PRO A 275 16.00 15.07 -43.66
C PRO A 275 16.52 16.35 -42.96
N LYS A 276 16.30 17.52 -43.56
CA LYS A 276 16.69 18.82 -42.96
C LYS A 276 15.55 19.84 -43.05
N LYS A 277 14.59 19.76 -42.12
CA LYS A 277 13.79 20.89 -41.58
C LYS A 277 12.63 20.34 -40.75
N VAL A 278 12.92 19.92 -39.51
CA VAL A 278 11.90 19.95 -38.45
C VAL A 278 12.28 21.11 -37.55
N ALA A 279 11.82 22.29 -37.93
CA ALA A 279 11.87 23.47 -37.09
C ALA A 279 11.03 23.17 -35.84
N THR A 280 11.72 23.08 -34.70
CA THR A 280 11.11 23.04 -33.38
C THR A 280 10.46 24.40 -33.13
N ALA A 281 9.16 24.50 -33.45
CA ALA A 281 8.30 25.56 -32.95
C ALA A 281 8.23 25.41 -31.42
N ARG A 282 9.15 26.10 -30.72
CA ARG A 282 9.04 26.31 -29.28
C ARG A 282 7.81 27.20 -29.06
N GLY A 283 6.72 26.58 -28.63
CA GLY A 283 5.55 27.31 -28.16
C GLY A 283 5.91 28.28 -27.03
N PRO A 284 5.12 29.35 -26.82
CA PRO A 284 5.36 30.34 -25.79
C PRO A 284 5.44 29.66 -24.42
N ARG A 285 6.49 29.97 -23.66
CA ARG A 285 6.63 29.52 -22.27
C ARG A 285 5.41 30.01 -21.49
N PRO A 286 4.74 29.15 -20.71
CA PRO A 286 3.71 29.61 -19.79
C PRO A 286 4.38 30.58 -18.82
N GLN A 287 3.89 31.83 -18.80
CA GLN A 287 4.31 32.82 -17.84
C GLN A 287 4.02 32.27 -16.44
N THR A 288 5.06 32.20 -15.63
CA THR A 288 4.94 31.84 -14.22
C THR A 288 4.10 32.91 -13.53
N LEU A 289 3.09 32.45 -12.77
CA LEU A 289 2.08 33.23 -12.05
C LEU A 289 2.66 34.13 -10.92
N LEU A 290 3.97 34.35 -10.90
CA LEU A 290 4.68 35.09 -9.85
C LEU A 290 4.84 36.59 -10.15
N GLU A 291 4.47 37.07 -11.35
CA GLU A 291 4.54 38.49 -11.73
C GLU A 291 3.19 39.23 -11.62
N ARG A 292 2.13 38.61 -11.11
CA ARG A 292 0.77 39.21 -11.11
C ARG A 292 0.36 39.93 -9.83
N PHE A 293 1.21 40.00 -8.81
CA PHE A 293 0.92 40.74 -7.58
C PHE A 293 2.16 41.54 -7.17
N GLY A 294 2.31 42.70 -7.82
CA GLY A 294 2.90 43.89 -7.20
C GLY A 294 1.78 44.70 -6.57
#